data_AF-A0A655IQB1-F1
#
_entry.id   AF-A0A655IQB1-F1
#
_cell.length_a   1.000
_cell.length_b   1.000
_cell.length_c   1.000
_cell.angle_alpha   90.00
_cell.angle_beta   90.00
_cell.angle_gamma   90.00
#
_symmetry.space_group_name_H-M   'P 1'
#
loop_
_entity.id
_entity.type
_entity.pdbx_description
1 polymer ?
#
loop_
_entity_poly.entity_id
_entity_poly.type
_entity_poly.pdbx_seq_one_letter_code
_entity_poly.pdbx_strand_id
1 'polypeptide(L)'
;MGGTCRETPDGLVITATPLRPGIWRAYADHRMAMAGAIIGLRVAGVEVDDIAATTKTLPEFPRLWAEMVGPGQGWGYPQPRSGQRARRATGQGSGG
;
A
#
# COMPACT_ATOMS: atom_id res chain seq x y z
N MET A 1 5.40 14.03 -7.90
CA MET A 1 6.07 12.75 -7.61
C MET A 1 7.32 12.46 -8.44
N GLY A 2 7.82 13.38 -9.29
CA GLY A 2 9.14 13.21 -9.93
C GLY A 2 9.20 12.35 -11.19
N GLY A 3 8.07 11.86 -11.69
CA GLY A 3 8.01 11.11 -12.94
C GLY A 3 8.12 11.99 -14.18
N THR A 4 8.29 11.33 -15.33
CA THR A 4 8.34 11.96 -16.65
C THR A 4 7.12 11.53 -17.46
N CYS A 5 6.15 12.43 -17.61
CA CYS A 5 4.97 12.25 -18.43
C CYS A 5 4.81 13.50 -19.30
N ARG A 6 4.66 13.31 -20.61
CA ARG A 6 4.43 14.40 -21.57
C ARG A 6 3.17 14.09 -22.37
N GLU A 7 2.31 15.09 -22.49
CA GLU A 7 1.16 15.05 -23.38
C GLU A 7 1.58 15.08 -24.85
N THR A 8 0.86 14.34 -25.68
CA THR A 8 0.90 14.38 -27.15
C THR A 8 -0.48 14.77 -27.67
N PRO A 9 -0.63 15.14 -28.96
CA PRO A 9 -1.94 15.52 -29.51
C PRO A 9 -3.05 14.47 -29.34
N ASP A 10 -2.67 13.20 -29.18
CA ASP A 10 -3.55 12.03 -29.14
C ASP A 10 -3.35 11.16 -27.87
N GLY A 11 -2.56 11.59 -26.89
CA GLY A 11 -2.27 10.77 -25.73
C GLY A 11 -1.14 11.25 -24.85
N LEU A 12 -0.41 10.29 -24.27
CA LEU A 12 0.67 10.52 -23.32
C LEU A 12 1.89 9.66 -23.68
N VAL A 13 3.08 10.24 -23.57
CA VAL A 13 4.36 9.52 -23.52
C VAL A 13 4.86 9.53 -22.08
N ILE A 14 4.98 8.33 -21.50
CA ILE A 14 5.40 8.15 -20.10
C ILE A 14 6.73 7.38 -20.09
N THR A 15 7.76 7.97 -19.49
CA THR A 15 9.06 7.31 -19.28
C THR A 15 9.19 6.94 -17.81
N ALA A 16 9.31 5.64 -17.54
CA ALA A 16 9.48 5.14 -16.18
C ALA A 16 10.78 5.68 -15.56
N THR A 17 10.65 6.32 -14.40
CA THR A 17 11.74 6.87 -13.60
C THR A 17 11.42 6.66 -12.12
N PRO A 18 12.40 6.61 -11.21
CA PRO A 18 12.14 6.54 -9.79
C PRO A 18 11.24 7.68 -9.33
N LEU A 19 10.12 7.33 -8.70
CA LEU A 19 9.17 8.28 -8.15
C LEU A 19 9.51 8.59 -6.69
N ARG A 20 8.95 9.69 -6.18
CA ARG A 20 9.07 10.15 -4.80
C ARG A 20 7.70 10.30 -4.12
N PRO A 21 7.65 10.26 -2.77
CA PRO A 21 6.44 10.54 -2.00
C PRO A 21 5.74 11.85 -2.41
N GLY A 22 4.45 11.95 -2.10
CA GLY A 22 3.68 13.17 -2.27
C GLY A 22 2.18 12.95 -2.49
N ILE A 23 1.44 14.06 -2.54
CA ILE A 23 -0.01 14.05 -2.76
C ILE A 23 -0.32 13.84 -4.26
N TRP A 24 -1.15 12.83 -4.55
CA TRP A 24 -1.76 12.59 -5.85
C TRP A 24 -3.16 13.21 -5.87
N ARG A 25 -3.40 14.13 -6.81
CA ARG A 25 -4.68 14.84 -6.92
C ARG A 25 -5.67 14.07 -7.79
N ALA A 26 -6.88 13.85 -7.28
CA ALA A 26 -7.94 13.08 -7.93
C ALA A 26 -8.83 13.93 -8.87
N TYR A 27 -8.89 15.25 -8.68
CA TYR A 27 -9.69 16.17 -9.52
C TYR A 27 -11.18 15.75 -9.64
N ALA A 28 -11.76 15.21 -8.56
CA ALA A 28 -13.11 14.64 -8.53
C ALA A 28 -13.35 13.52 -9.58
N ASP A 29 -12.29 12.85 -10.05
CA ASP A 29 -12.38 11.72 -10.98
C ASP A 29 -11.95 10.41 -10.30
N HIS A 30 -12.89 9.46 -10.20
CA HIS A 30 -12.65 8.10 -9.74
C HIS A 30 -11.44 7.43 -10.40
N ARG A 31 -11.20 7.65 -11.69
CA ARG A 31 -10.09 7.03 -12.41
C ARG A 31 -8.75 7.55 -11.92
N MET A 32 -8.67 8.85 -11.68
CA MET A 32 -7.48 9.49 -11.13
C MET A 32 -7.24 9.02 -9.70
N ALA A 33 -8.27 8.91 -8.87
CA ALA A 33 -8.14 8.37 -7.52
C ALA A 33 -7.58 6.93 -7.52
N MET A 34 -8.14 6.05 -8.36
CA MET A 34 -7.67 4.65 -8.50
C MET A 34 -6.24 4.57 -9.04
N ALA A 35 -5.86 5.43 -9.99
CA ALA A 35 -4.49 5.50 -10.50
C ALA A 35 -3.49 5.85 -9.38
N GLY A 36 -3.83 6.81 -8.51
CA GLY A 36 -3.01 7.14 -7.34
C GLY A 36 -2.83 5.96 -6.38
N ALA A 37 -3.90 5.18 -6.13
CA ALA A 37 -3.83 3.97 -5.31
C ALA A 37 -2.87 2.91 -5.88
N ILE A 38 -2.89 2.71 -7.20
CA ILE A 38 -1.96 1.80 -7.90
C ILE A 38 -0.50 2.28 -7.73
N ILE A 39 -0.23 3.57 -7.92
CA ILE A 39 1.13 4.12 -7.74
C ILE A 39 1.63 3.92 -6.30
N GLY A 40 0.75 4.10 -5.30
CA GLY A 40 1.07 3.93 -3.89
C GLY A 40 1.52 2.52 -3.50
N LEU A 41 1.21 1.49 -4.31
CA LEU A 41 1.72 0.12 -4.06
C LEU A 41 3.24 0.00 -4.22
N ARG A 42 3.85 0.86 -5.04
CA ARG A 42 5.29 0.78 -5.37
C ARG A 42 6.08 1.99 -4.88
N VAL A 43 5.40 3.05 -4.46
CA VAL A 43 6.00 4.30 -4.00
C VAL A 43 5.43 4.62 -2.62
N ALA A 44 6.22 4.35 -1.58
CA ALA A 44 5.83 4.66 -0.21
C ALA A 44 5.58 6.18 -0.06
N GLY A 45 4.59 6.54 0.75
CA GLY A 45 4.24 7.94 1.04
C GLY A 45 3.49 8.67 -0.08
N VAL A 46 2.81 7.94 -0.97
CA VAL A 46 1.82 8.52 -1.89
C VAL A 46 0.45 8.52 -1.21
N GLU A 47 -0.18 9.69 -1.18
CA GLU A 47 -1.53 9.88 -0.61
C GLU A 47 -2.45 10.49 -1.67
N VAL A 48 -3.66 9.98 -1.82
CA VAL A 48 -4.67 10.56 -2.72
C VAL A 48 -5.46 11.62 -1.95
N ASP A 49 -5.59 12.83 -2.50
CA ASP A 49 -6.26 13.96 -1.81
C ASP A 49 -7.76 13.71 -1.57
N ASP A 50 -8.45 13.15 -2.55
CA ASP A 50 -9.87 12.84 -2.51
C ASP A 50 -10.12 11.41 -3.01
N ILE A 51 -9.95 10.44 -2.11
CA ILE A 51 -10.28 9.04 -2.41
C ILE A 51 -11.80 8.84 -2.56
N ALA A 52 -12.64 9.75 -2.05
CA ALA A 52 -14.09 9.64 -2.14
C ALA A 52 -14.61 9.89 -3.57
N ALA A 53 -13.79 10.45 -4.46
CA ALA A 53 -14.09 10.54 -5.90
C ALA A 53 -14.45 9.18 -6.52
N THR A 54 -14.02 8.06 -5.93
CA THR A 54 -14.39 6.71 -6.43
C THR A 54 -15.87 6.39 -6.28
N THR A 55 -16.60 7.07 -5.39
CA THR A 55 -18.06 6.92 -5.22
C THR A 55 -18.87 7.10 -6.50
N LYS A 56 -18.31 7.77 -7.51
CA LYS A 56 -18.91 7.91 -8.83
C LYS A 56 -19.26 6.57 -9.48
N THR A 57 -18.46 5.53 -9.26
CA THR A 57 -18.67 4.21 -9.89
C THR A 57 -18.40 3.02 -8.98
N LEU A 58 -17.64 3.22 -7.89
CA LEU A 58 -17.28 2.18 -6.93
C LEU A 58 -17.11 2.77 -5.52
N PRO A 59 -18.22 3.02 -4.80
CA PRO A 59 -18.21 3.58 -3.45
C PRO A 59 -17.37 2.77 -2.45
N GLU A 60 -17.36 1.45 -2.59
CA GLU A 60 -16.66 0.54 -1.68
C GLU A 60 -15.16 0.42 -1.99
N PHE A 61 -14.63 1.15 -2.97
CA PHE A 61 -13.24 1.02 -3.42
C PHE A 61 -12.22 1.09 -2.28
N PRO A 62 -12.27 2.04 -1.31
CA PRO A 62 -11.28 2.08 -0.23
C PRO A 62 -11.24 0.80 0.60
N ARG A 63 -12.41 0.22 0.91
CA ARG A 63 -12.53 -1.03 1.66
C ARG A 63 -12.00 -2.21 0.85
N LEU A 64 -12.47 -2.36 -0.39
CA LEU A 64 -12.07 -3.45 -1.28
C LEU A 64 -10.56 -3.43 -1.56
N TRP A 65 -9.99 -2.25 -1.76
CA TRP A 65 -8.55 -2.08 -1.98
C TRP A 65 -7.73 -2.50 -0.76
N ALA A 66 -8.14 -2.06 0.44
CA ALA A 66 -7.48 -2.45 1.70
C ALA A 66 -7.55 -3.97 1.94
N GLU A 67 -8.69 -4.59 1.65
CA GLU A 67 -8.86 -6.04 1.73
C GLU A 67 -7.99 -6.80 0.73
N MET A 68 -7.90 -6.30 -0.51
CA MET A 68 -7.11 -6.90 -1.58
C MET A 68 -5.61 -6.87 -1.26
N VAL A 69 -5.09 -5.73 -0.79
CA VAL A 69 -3.66 -5.57 -0.46
C VAL A 69 -3.31 -6.31 0.83
N GLY A 70 -4.28 -6.39 1.76
CA GLY A 70 -4.11 -7.00 3.07
C GLY A 70 -3.15 -6.21 3.98
N PRO A 71 -3.04 -6.59 5.26
CA PRO A 71 -1.97 -6.10 6.12
C PRO A 71 -0.65 -6.51 5.50
N GLY A 72 0.17 -5.52 5.13
CA GLY A 72 1.33 -5.69 4.25
C GLY A 72 2.16 -6.91 4.61
N GLN A 73 2.19 -7.90 3.72
CA GLN A 73 3.32 -8.82 3.67
C GLN A 73 4.51 -8.00 3.18
N GLY A 74 5.25 -7.45 4.15
CA GLY A 74 6.41 -6.61 3.90
C GLY A 74 7.36 -7.32 2.95
N TRP A 75 7.54 -6.74 1.77
CA TRP A 75 8.58 -7.16 0.85
C TRP A 75 9.94 -6.96 1.54
N GLY A 76 10.50 -8.02 2.11
CA GLY A 76 11.91 -8.08 2.51
C GLY A 76 12.30 -7.91 3.98
N TYR A 77 11.38 -7.94 4.96
CA TYR A 77 11.79 -8.16 6.35
C TYR A 77 11.66 -9.64 6.70
N PRO A 78 12.75 -10.32 7.13
CA PRO A 78 12.61 -11.60 7.79
C PRO A 78 11.69 -11.39 8.99
N GLN A 79 10.52 -12.03 8.98
CA GLN A 79 9.78 -12.17 10.23
C GLN A 79 10.71 -12.90 11.21
N PRO A 80 10.91 -12.40 12.44
CA PRO A 80 11.51 -13.23 13.47
C PRO A 80 10.65 -14.49 13.54
N ARG A 81 11.27 -15.64 13.24
CA ARG A 81 10.61 -16.94 13.34
C ARG A 81 9.98 -17.00 14.73
N SER A 82 8.66 -16.96 14.80
CA SER A 82 7.92 -17.27 16.02
C SER A 82 8.16 -18.74 16.30
N GLY A 83 9.24 -19.02 17.02
CA GLY A 83 9.70 -20.37 17.26
C GLY A 83 10.88 -20.42 18.21
N GLN A 84 10.62 -20.29 19.52
CA GLN A 84 10.92 -21.39 20.44
C GLN A 84 10.49 -21.10 21.88
N ARG A 85 9.53 -21.93 22.32
CA ARG A 85 9.48 -22.63 23.62
C ARG A 85 9.65 -21.76 24.87
N ALA A 86 8.52 -21.49 25.51
CA ALA A 86 8.46 -21.51 26.97
C ALA A 86 8.89 -22.90 27.48
N ARG A 87 10.20 -23.08 27.72
CA ARG A 87 10.68 -24.12 28.62
C ARG A 87 10.25 -23.67 30.02
N ARG A 88 9.20 -24.32 30.55
CA ARG A 88 8.86 -24.21 31.96
C ARG A 88 10.01 -24.84 32.75
N ALA A 89 10.89 -24.00 33.28
CA ALA A 89 11.72 -24.37 34.41
C ALA A 89 10.84 -24.27 35.66
N THR A 90 10.54 -25.41 36.27
CA THR A 90 10.18 -25.50 37.68
C THR A 90 10.92 -26.71 38.22
N GLY A 91 11.92 -26.43 39.05
CA GLY A 91 12.65 -27.45 39.80
C GLY A 91 11.83 -27.99 40.97
N GLN A 92 12.24 -29.20 41.37
CA GLN A 92 12.60 -29.56 42.74
C GLN A 92 11.52 -29.47 43.85
N GLY A 93 11.13 -30.63 44.36
CA GLY A 93 10.36 -30.79 45.60
C GLY A 93 10.21 -32.26 45.99
N SER A 94 10.87 -32.65 47.07
CA SER A 94 11.05 -33.95 47.72
C SER A 94 9.81 -34.54 48.44
N GLY A 95 9.79 -35.87 48.61
CA GLY A 95 9.22 -36.53 49.81
C GLY A 95 8.19 -37.64 49.55
N GLY A 96 8.46 -38.85 50.06
CA GLY A 96 7.53 -39.99 50.15
C GLY A 96 8.18 -41.34 49.92
#